data_AF-A0A2K9AN67-F1
#
_entry.id   AF-A0A2K9AN67-F1
#
_cell.length_a   1.000
_cell.length_b   1.000
_cell.length_c   1.000
_cell.angle_alpha   90.00
_cell.angle_beta   90.00
_cell.angle_gamma   90.00
#
_symmetry.space_group_name_H-M   'P 1'
#
loop_
_entity.id
_entity.type
_entity.pdbx_description
1 polymer ?
#
loop_
_entity_poly.entity_id
_entity_poly.type
_entity_poly.pdbx_seq_one_letter_code
_entity_poly.pdbx_strand_id
1 'polypeptide(L)'
;MTEKQKLIEMIKQTEQIQRYKAIEKVINDNQDLKDKINQLKTVQKQLVNAKEIQKEKAIIHFQEIYDSLLEEIEGYPLMSDYLALQGDINEMIQAIAEILEDGINNELNGK
;
A
#
# COMPACT_ATOMS: atom_id res chain seq x y z
N MET A 1 0.08 25.35 -16.92
CA MET A 1 0.42 24.17 -16.11
C MET A 1 1.48 24.59 -15.11
N THR A 2 1.25 24.40 -13.81
CA THR A 2 2.20 24.80 -12.75
C THR A 2 3.38 23.83 -12.68
N GLU A 3 4.51 24.24 -12.10
CA GLU A 3 5.67 23.34 -11.90
C GLU A 3 5.31 22.10 -11.08
N LYS A 4 4.44 22.26 -10.07
CA LYS A 4 3.83 21.14 -9.34
C LYS A 4 3.14 20.14 -10.27
N GLN A 5 2.33 20.63 -11.21
CA GLN A 5 1.61 19.77 -12.15
C GLN A 5 2.58 19.05 -13.10
N LYS A 6 3.66 19.71 -13.54
CA LYS A 6 4.69 19.09 -14.40
C LYS A 6 5.39 17.94 -13.69
N LEU A 7 5.82 18.15 -12.43
CA LEU A 7 6.45 17.10 -11.63
C LEU A 7 5.53 15.89 -11.44
N ILE A 8 4.26 16.14 -11.10
CA ILE A 8 3.26 15.07 -10.93
C ILE A 8 3.08 14.28 -12.24
N GLU A 9 2.97 14.95 -13.38
CA GLU A 9 2.81 14.24 -14.66
C GLU A 9 4.06 13.46 -15.05
N MET A 10 5.26 13.99 -14.80
CA MET A 10 6.51 13.26 -15.03
C MET A 10 6.57 11.97 -14.21
N ILE A 11 6.26 12.04 -12.91
CA ILE A 11 6.23 10.87 -12.03
C ILE A 11 5.15 9.89 -12.50
N LYS A 12 3.97 10.37 -12.87
CA LYS A 12 2.87 9.51 -13.34
C LYS A 12 3.21 8.76 -14.61
N GLN A 13 4.10 9.27 -15.46
CA GLN A 13 4.49 8.67 -16.72
C GLN A 13 5.59 7.63 -16.60
N THR A 14 6.18 7.42 -15.42
CA THR A 14 7.17 6.37 -15.22
C THR A 14 6.57 4.98 -15.44
N GLU A 15 7.38 4.08 -15.98
CA GLU A 15 6.97 2.71 -16.28
C GLU A 15 6.43 1.99 -15.04
N GLN A 16 7.09 2.18 -13.89
CA GLN A 16 6.69 1.60 -12.61
C GLN A 16 5.26 2.02 -12.21
N ILE A 17 4.94 3.32 -12.32
CA ILE A 17 3.61 3.84 -12.00
C ILE A 17 2.55 3.33 -12.98
N GLN A 18 2.91 3.24 -14.27
CA GLN A 18 1.99 2.70 -15.29
C GLN A 18 1.70 1.22 -15.04
N ARG A 19 2.74 0.42 -14.75
CA ARG A 19 2.61 -1.00 -14.40
C ARG A 19 1.79 -1.19 -13.13
N TYR A 20 2.07 -0.40 -12.09
CA TYR A 20 1.30 -0.41 -10.84
C TYR A 20 -0.18 -0.16 -11.10
N LYS A 21 -0.53 0.89 -11.85
CA LYS A 21 -1.94 1.21 -12.19
C LYS A 21 -2.63 0.12 -13.00
N ALA A 22 -1.91 -0.53 -13.90
CA ALA A 22 -2.44 -1.64 -14.69
C ALA A 22 -2.80 -2.83 -13.80
N ILE A 23 -1.90 -3.21 -12.87
CA ILE A 23 -2.14 -4.30 -11.92
C ILE A 23 -3.23 -3.91 -10.91
N GLU A 24 -3.18 -2.67 -10.39
CA GLU A 24 -4.17 -2.11 -9.47
C GLU A 24 -5.59 -2.22 -10.05
N LYS A 25 -5.76 -1.92 -11.34
CA LYS A 25 -7.05 -2.07 -12.02
C LYS A 25 -7.53 -3.52 -12.03
N VAL A 26 -6.65 -4.47 -12.36
CA VAL A 26 -6.99 -5.91 -12.39
C VAL A 26 -7.38 -6.41 -11.00
N ILE A 27 -6.63 -6.03 -9.96
CA ILE A 27 -6.93 -6.38 -8.56
C ILE A 27 -8.26 -5.75 -8.14
N ASN A 28 -8.46 -4.46 -8.42
CA ASN A 28 -9.67 -3.76 -8.03
C ASN A 28 -10.91 -4.24 -8.80
N ASP A 29 -10.80 -4.71 -10.03
CA ASP A 29 -11.95 -5.23 -10.76
C ASP A 29 -12.40 -6.62 -10.26
N ASN A 30 -11.60 -7.28 -9.41
CA ASN A 30 -11.95 -8.57 -8.81
C ASN A 30 -12.83 -8.39 -7.56
N GLN A 31 -14.12 -8.71 -7.70
CA GLN A 31 -15.10 -8.59 -6.61
C GLN A 31 -14.85 -9.58 -5.46
N ASP A 32 -14.44 -10.81 -5.75
CA ASP A 32 -14.14 -11.83 -4.71
C ASP A 32 -12.96 -11.38 -3.83
N LEU A 33 -11.90 -10.88 -4.46
CA LEU A 33 -10.73 -10.35 -3.75
C LEU A 33 -11.09 -9.12 -2.89
N LYS A 34 -11.92 -8.22 -3.42
CA LYS A 34 -12.46 -7.08 -2.65
C LYS A 34 -13.24 -7.54 -1.43
N ASP A 35 -14.08 -8.55 -1.57
CA ASP A 35 -14.88 -9.09 -0.49
C ASP A 35 -13.99 -9.73 0.57
N LYS A 36 -12.96 -10.50 0.18
CA LYS A 36 -11.94 -11.04 1.08
C LYS A 36 -11.19 -9.96 1.85
N ILE A 37 -10.75 -8.89 1.19
CA ILE A 37 -10.07 -7.75 1.84
C ILE A 37 -10.99 -7.07 2.86
N ASN A 38 -12.28 -6.91 2.55
CA ASN A 38 -13.24 -6.33 3.47
C ASN A 38 -13.49 -7.23 4.69
N GLN A 39 -13.56 -8.54 4.48
CA GLN A 39 -13.64 -9.53 5.56
C GLN A 39 -12.38 -9.49 6.43
N LEU A 40 -11.19 -9.47 5.83
CA LEU A 40 -9.90 -9.36 6.54
C LEU A 40 -9.89 -8.15 7.47
N LYS A 41 -10.30 -6.97 6.99
CA LYS A 41 -10.41 -5.73 7.79
C LYS A 41 -11.40 -5.87 8.95
N THR A 42 -12.48 -6.61 8.76
CA THR A 42 -13.48 -6.86 9.80
C THR A 42 -12.91 -7.77 10.90
N VAL A 43 -12.26 -8.87 10.49
CA VAL A 43 -11.61 -9.82 11.40
C VAL A 43 -10.45 -9.14 12.15
N GLN A 44 -9.68 -8.29 11.48
CA GLN A 44 -8.61 -7.52 12.12
C GLN A 44 -9.13 -6.65 13.27
N LYS A 45 -10.26 -5.96 13.09
CA LYS A 45 -10.90 -5.16 14.15
C LYS A 45 -11.36 -6.04 15.32
N GLN A 46 -11.95 -7.20 15.02
CA GLN A 46 -12.38 -8.17 16.03
C GLN A 46 -11.18 -8.72 16.82
N LEU A 47 -10.08 -9.02 16.13
CA LEU A 47 -8.83 -9.47 16.72
C LEU A 47 -8.23 -8.40 17.65
N VAL A 48 -8.17 -7.14 17.20
CA VAL A 48 -7.69 -6.03 18.04
C VAL A 48 -8.55 -5.90 19.30
N ASN A 49 -9.88 -5.90 19.15
CA ASN A 49 -10.77 -5.82 20.30
C ASN A 49 -10.61 -7.01 21.26
N ALA A 50 -10.47 -8.24 20.73
CA ALA A 50 -10.23 -9.43 21.54
C ALA A 50 -8.91 -9.36 22.32
N LYS A 51 -7.86 -8.77 21.72
CA LYS A 51 -6.56 -8.50 22.38
C LYS A 51 -6.72 -7.46 23.50
N GLU A 52 -7.45 -6.37 23.27
CA GLU A 52 -7.71 -5.34 24.29
C GLU A 52 -8.39 -5.91 25.54
N ILE A 53 -9.40 -6.77 25.36
CA ILE A 53 -10.14 -7.39 26.47
C ILE A 53 -9.56 -8.73 26.94
N GLN A 54 -8.37 -9.10 26.44
CA GLN A 54 -7.60 -10.28 26.84
C GLN A 54 -8.36 -11.62 26.74
N LYS A 55 -9.22 -11.78 25.72
CA LYS A 55 -9.99 -13.02 25.50
C LYS A 55 -9.20 -14.00 24.63
N GLU A 56 -8.30 -14.76 25.24
CA GLU A 56 -7.38 -15.67 24.55
C GLU A 56 -8.03 -16.59 23.50
N LYS A 57 -9.14 -17.25 23.83
CA LYS A 57 -9.84 -18.12 22.86
C LYS A 57 -10.34 -17.36 21.62
N ALA A 58 -10.80 -16.13 21.80
CA ALA A 58 -11.25 -15.29 20.69
C ALA A 58 -10.06 -14.75 19.89
N ILE A 59 -8.94 -14.43 20.56
CA ILE A 59 -7.70 -14.02 19.89
C ILE A 59 -7.22 -15.12 18.96
N ILE A 60 -7.12 -16.36 19.43
CA ILE A 60 -6.68 -17.51 18.62
C ILE A 60 -7.61 -17.69 17.41
N HIS A 61 -8.92 -17.72 17.66
CA HIS A 61 -9.91 -17.90 16.59
C HIS A 61 -9.86 -16.82 15.51
N PHE A 62 -9.81 -15.54 15.89
CA PHE A 62 -9.73 -14.45 14.92
C PHE A 62 -8.37 -14.37 14.23
N GLN A 63 -7.29 -14.78 14.91
CA GLN A 63 -5.96 -14.86 14.30
C GLN A 63 -5.93 -15.93 13.20
N GLU A 64 -6.47 -17.12 13.45
CA GLU A 64 -6.55 -18.20 12.44
C GLU A 64 -7.34 -17.76 11.20
N ILE A 65 -8.48 -17.10 11.39
CA ILE A 65 -9.28 -16.57 10.26
C ILE A 65 -8.52 -15.47 9.52
N TYR A 66 -7.86 -14.57 10.26
CA TYR A 66 -7.06 -13.50 9.67
C TYR A 66 -5.93 -14.05 8.81
N ASP A 67 -5.17 -15.02 9.33
CA ASP A 67 -4.02 -15.60 8.64
C ASP A 67 -4.46 -16.35 7.37
N SER A 68 -5.56 -17.12 7.45
CA SER A 68 -6.13 -17.80 6.29
C SER A 68 -6.59 -16.82 5.21
N LEU A 69 -7.29 -15.74 5.57
CA LEU A 69 -7.72 -14.72 4.62
C LEU A 69 -6.52 -13.98 4.01
N LEU A 70 -5.50 -13.69 4.82
CA LEU A 70 -4.29 -13.02 4.35
C LEU A 70 -3.55 -13.87 3.33
N GLU A 71 -3.37 -15.17 3.60
CA GLU A 71 -2.73 -16.12 2.68
C GLU A 71 -3.49 -16.20 1.34
N GLU A 72 -4.83 -16.25 1.37
CA GLU A 72 -5.63 -16.24 0.14
C GLU A 72 -5.49 -14.93 -0.67
N ILE A 73 -5.39 -13.79 0.02
CA ILE A 73 -5.22 -12.48 -0.62
C ILE A 73 -3.82 -12.37 -1.23
N GLU A 74 -2.78 -12.72 -0.47
CA GLU A 74 -1.38 -12.68 -0.91
C GLU A 74 -1.09 -13.68 -2.03
N GLY A 75 -1.77 -14.83 -2.03
CA GLY A 75 -1.71 -15.83 -3.09
C GLY A 75 -2.42 -15.43 -4.39
N TYR A 76 -3.16 -14.31 -4.41
CA TYR A 76 -3.81 -13.85 -5.63
C TYR A 76 -2.79 -13.48 -6.72
N PRO A 77 -2.99 -13.89 -7.99
CA PRO A 77 -2.09 -13.55 -9.07
C PRO A 77 -1.82 -12.06 -9.15
N LEU A 78 -0.55 -11.69 -9.29
CA LEU A 78 -0.06 -10.31 -9.36
C LEU A 78 -0.12 -9.53 -8.03
N MET A 79 -0.60 -10.10 -6.91
CA MET A 79 -0.61 -9.40 -5.62
C MET A 79 0.80 -9.10 -5.11
N SER A 80 1.72 -10.06 -5.21
CA SER A 80 3.12 -9.86 -4.83
C SER A 80 3.78 -8.75 -5.66
N ASP A 81 3.59 -8.77 -6.98
CA ASP A 81 4.07 -7.72 -7.88
C ASP A 81 3.48 -6.35 -7.56
N TYR A 82 2.19 -6.30 -7.23
CA TYR A 82 1.49 -5.07 -6.83
C TYR A 82 2.10 -4.48 -5.57
N LEU A 83 2.30 -5.29 -4.52
CA LEU A 83 2.89 -4.85 -3.26
C LEU A 83 4.35 -4.42 -3.42
N ALA A 84 5.13 -5.13 -4.23
CA ALA A 84 6.52 -4.75 -4.54
C ALA A 84 6.58 -3.39 -5.24
N LEU A 85 5.79 -3.19 -6.30
CA LEU A 85 5.70 -1.90 -6.99
C LEU A 85 5.22 -0.78 -6.07
N GLN A 86 4.25 -1.06 -5.19
CA GLN A 86 3.77 -0.08 -4.22
C GLN A 86 4.90 0.36 -3.28
N GLY A 87 5.75 -0.58 -2.85
CA GLY A 87 6.96 -0.31 -2.07
C GLY A 87 7.93 0.58 -2.83
N ASP A 88 8.33 0.16 -4.04
CA ASP A 88 9.26 0.91 -4.91
C ASP A 88 8.79 2.35 -5.18
N ILE A 89 7.49 2.51 -5.44
CA ILE A 89 6.87 3.82 -5.68
C ILE A 89 6.95 4.71 -4.43
N ASN A 90 6.72 4.14 -3.24
CA ASN A 90 6.80 4.89 -2.00
C ASN A 90 8.23 5.36 -1.71
N GLU A 91 9.22 4.48 -1.91
CA GLU A 91 10.64 4.82 -1.76
C GLU A 91 11.05 5.92 -2.75
N MET A 92 10.63 5.80 -4.01
CA MET A 92 10.87 6.84 -5.03
C MET A 92 10.27 8.19 -4.61
N ILE A 93 9.03 8.21 -4.10
CA ILE A 93 8.37 9.44 -3.66
C ILE A 93 9.09 10.06 -2.46
N GLN A 94 9.53 9.24 -1.50
CA GLN A 94 10.31 9.70 -0.34
C GLN A 94 11.65 10.31 -0.78
N ALA A 95 12.39 9.64 -1.67
CA ALA A 95 13.65 10.17 -2.19
C ALA A 95 13.46 11.50 -2.95
N ILE A 96 12.38 11.65 -3.72
CA ILE A 96 12.06 12.92 -4.38
C ILE A 96 11.79 14.02 -3.36
N ALA A 97 11.07 13.71 -2.27
CA ALA A 97 10.80 14.67 -1.22
C ALA A 97 12.09 15.14 -0.52
N GLU A 98 12.98 14.20 -0.20
CA GLU A 98 14.30 14.48 0.39
C GLU A 98 15.15 15.35 -0.53
N ILE A 99 15.24 15.01 -1.83
CA ILE A 99 16.00 15.81 -2.81
C ILE A 99 15.46 17.24 -2.92
N LEU A 100 14.14 17.41 -2.90
CA LEU A 100 13.54 18.74 -2.93
C LEU A 100 13.82 19.53 -1.66
N GLU A 101 13.72 18.89 -0.50
CA GLU A 101 14.02 19.50 0.80
C GLU A 101 15.50 19.91 0.89
N ASP A 102 16.42 18.98 0.62
CA ASP A 102 17.87 19.21 0.68
C ASP A 102 18.33 20.20 -0.40
N GLY A 103 17.83 20.08 -1.63
CA GLY A 103 18.18 20.97 -2.72
C GLY A 103 17.78 22.42 -2.43
N ILE A 104 16.55 22.62 -1.93
CA ILE A 104 16.07 23.96 -1.56
C ILE A 104 16.85 24.49 -0.35
N ASN A 105 17.06 23.67 0.68
CA ASN A 105 17.77 24.10 1.89
C ASN A 105 19.25 24.44 1.61
N ASN A 106 19.94 23.68 0.76
CA ASN A 106 21.34 23.94 0.41
C ASN A 106 21.50 25.19 -0.47
N GLU A 107 20.58 25.44 -1.42
CA GLU A 107 20.62 26.68 -2.21
C GLU A 107 20.21 27.93 -1.41
N LEU A 108 19.35 27.78 -0.41
CA LEU A 108 18.93 28.90 0.45
C LEU A 108 19.94 29.24 1.55
N ASN A 109 20.59 28.24 2.15
CA ASN A 109 21.56 28.41 3.23
C ASN A 109 23.02 28.51 2.72
N GLY A 110 23.25 28.31 1.43
CA GLY A 110 24.55 28.47 0.76
C GLY A 110 24.93 29.92 0.41
N LYS A 111 24.32 30.92 1.07
CA LYS A 111 24.73 32.33 1.02
C LYS A 111 25.37 32.79 2.32
#